data_AF-A0A8H5NCH5-F1
#
_entry.id   AF-A0A8H5NCH5-F1
#
_cell.length_a   1.000
_cell.length_b   1.000
_cell.length_c   1.000
_cell.angle_alpha   90.00
_cell.angle_beta   90.00
_cell.angle_gamma   90.00
#
_symmetry.space_group_name_H-M   'P 1'
#
loop_
_entity.id
_entity.type
_entity.pdbx_description
1 polymer ?
#
loop_
_entity_poly.entity_id
_entity_poly.type
_entity_poly.pdbx_seq_one_letter_code
_entity_poly.pdbx_strand_id
1 'polypeptide(L)'
;MCTGPKQIEIPPSYAFADFNNDGLDDFFCIKEDAVWVSLNRGGNPPKFESIGQVIGGFDGLKATDVRIADIDGDGRVDFCLVKSAGEIACSRNGGWADKPQWQGFSTVKGIRGTVFNTAQPDKAGIVLADLNGDFRSDVMYIGDHGQVSTWVNNRGSGSGIVPKWRSAGQTHAGQAVTGIQDSIKFGRIYGSNRLDYIFLKEEKDRFDVVVWQNQGAGGTKLKADGNYYCDMRGTGSDDYVWIYQDGHGAEINVNNHSPPAWGHNTKIELKVPGPRNGIHLADWTGDGRCDVIVQNKATGHLTVYKNQYDKGADSISFDSGTSVATDCNQGWGVGIFDLGMRFHDIDGDGRADALCIEKNGRITGWLNKANGLENVGQIKDRANIRFADVEASGRADLLHVDKYTGAVDDFTNNGHKAQGGSSFSLTKRGMLYNPIESLSPEGASKVAKVVEASSEMVDSEVGSSTSSDVLETTSSMLDSVSFRRDASSFIRYKAALLGYNHRRSGANVTNTSKLAILAPRN
;
A
#
# COMPACT_ATOMS: atom_id res chain seq x y z
N MET A 1 -34.32 -13.96 -0.85
CA MET A 1 -34.17 -12.87 -1.83
C MET A 1 -33.97 -13.38 -3.25
N CYS A 2 -33.17 -14.44 -3.46
CA CYS A 2 -32.99 -15.07 -4.77
C CYS A 2 -33.99 -16.23 -4.97
N THR A 3 -35.28 -15.91 -4.86
CA THR A 3 -36.38 -16.87 -5.14
C THR A 3 -36.98 -16.49 -6.49
N GLY A 4 -36.43 -17.06 -7.56
CA GLY A 4 -36.98 -17.01 -8.92
C GLY A 4 -37.17 -18.44 -9.46
N PRO A 5 -37.95 -18.64 -10.53
CA PRO A 5 -38.14 -19.97 -11.11
C PRO A 5 -36.78 -20.59 -11.45
N LYS A 6 -36.62 -21.90 -11.16
CA LYS A 6 -35.45 -22.70 -11.52
C LYS A 6 -35.23 -22.64 -13.03
N GLN A 7 -34.46 -21.67 -13.50
CA GLN A 7 -33.82 -21.71 -14.81
C GLN A 7 -32.46 -22.39 -14.58
N ILE A 8 -32.28 -23.54 -15.21
CA ILE A 8 -31.02 -24.30 -15.21
C ILE A 8 -30.10 -23.58 -16.21
N GLU A 9 -29.06 -22.90 -15.73
CA GLU A 9 -27.83 -22.59 -16.48
C GLU A 9 -26.72 -22.13 -15.50
N ILE A 10 -25.49 -22.62 -15.73
CA ILE A 10 -24.23 -22.57 -14.92
C ILE A 10 -23.44 -21.27 -15.24
N PRO A 11 -22.50 -20.69 -14.42
CA PRO A 11 -22.14 -20.78 -12.99
C PRO A 11 -22.27 -19.43 -12.24
N PRO A 12 -22.08 -19.45 -10.91
CA PRO A 12 -23.24 -19.39 -10.06
C PRO A 12 -23.93 -18.02 -10.12
N SER A 13 -25.25 -18.02 -10.28
CA SER A 13 -26.09 -16.83 -10.08
C SER A 13 -26.06 -16.33 -8.63
N TYR A 14 -25.20 -16.87 -7.77
CA TYR A 14 -24.98 -16.47 -6.38
C TYR A 14 -23.61 -16.93 -5.87
N ALA A 15 -22.94 -16.15 -5.04
CA ALA A 15 -21.73 -16.59 -4.35
C ALA A 15 -21.53 -15.78 -3.05
N PHE A 16 -20.35 -15.93 -2.46
CA PHE A 16 -19.96 -15.28 -1.23
C PHE A 16 -18.77 -14.35 -1.47
N ALA A 17 -18.80 -13.16 -0.89
CA ALA A 17 -17.77 -12.14 -1.00
C ALA A 17 -17.98 -11.03 0.05
N ASP A 18 -16.93 -10.47 0.62
CA ASP A 18 -17.02 -9.37 1.61
C ASP A 18 -17.22 -8.00 0.90
N PHE A 19 -18.41 -7.40 1.01
CA PHE A 19 -18.75 -6.09 0.42
C PHE A 19 -18.49 -4.92 1.38
N ASN A 20 -18.41 -5.17 2.68
CA ASN A 20 -18.35 -4.13 3.71
C ASN A 20 -17.03 -4.07 4.49
N ASN A 21 -16.09 -4.98 4.21
CA ASN A 21 -14.81 -5.20 4.88
C ASN A 21 -15.00 -5.33 6.41
N ASP A 22 -15.91 -6.22 6.81
CA ASP A 22 -16.09 -6.62 8.20
C ASP A 22 -15.45 -7.98 8.53
N GLY A 23 -14.87 -8.64 7.52
CA GLY A 23 -14.19 -9.92 7.64
C GLY A 23 -15.12 -11.13 7.53
N LEU A 24 -16.40 -10.92 7.24
CA LEU A 24 -17.37 -11.97 6.95
C LEU A 24 -17.75 -11.92 5.47
N ASP A 25 -17.71 -13.06 4.78
CA ASP A 25 -18.23 -13.09 3.42
C ASP A 25 -19.75 -12.88 3.42
N ASP A 26 -20.21 -11.93 2.61
CA ASP A 26 -21.61 -11.64 2.36
C ASP A 26 -22.17 -12.51 1.25
N PHE A 27 -23.48 -12.72 1.25
CA PHE A 27 -24.14 -13.44 0.19
C PHE A 27 -24.59 -12.47 -0.91
N PHE A 28 -24.23 -12.74 -2.17
CA PHE A 28 -24.76 -12.02 -3.32
C PHE A 28 -25.40 -12.95 -4.33
N CYS A 29 -26.32 -12.40 -5.14
CA CYS A 29 -26.85 -13.09 -6.31
C CYS A 29 -27.05 -12.15 -7.50
N ILE A 30 -26.99 -12.75 -8.68
CA ILE A 30 -27.23 -12.09 -9.96
C ILE A 30 -28.62 -12.48 -10.44
N LYS A 31 -29.50 -11.48 -10.58
CA LYS A 31 -30.88 -11.62 -11.06
C LYS A 31 -31.24 -10.38 -11.88
N GLU A 32 -31.91 -10.56 -13.01
CA GLU A 32 -32.41 -9.45 -13.85
C GLU A 32 -31.29 -8.46 -14.23
N ASP A 33 -30.14 -8.98 -14.66
CA ASP A 33 -28.94 -8.19 -14.99
C ASP A 33 -28.49 -7.22 -13.88
N ALA A 34 -28.68 -7.63 -12.63
CA ALA A 34 -28.34 -6.85 -11.45
C ALA A 34 -27.70 -7.72 -10.37
N VAL A 35 -26.87 -7.11 -9.52
CA VAL A 35 -26.28 -7.75 -8.34
C VAL A 35 -27.05 -7.30 -7.11
N TRP A 36 -27.52 -8.28 -6.33
CA TRP A 36 -28.24 -8.11 -5.08
C TRP A 36 -27.43 -8.69 -3.94
N VAL A 37 -27.33 -7.97 -2.81
CA VAL A 37 -26.46 -8.32 -1.69
C VAL A 37 -27.25 -8.45 -0.39
N SER A 38 -26.90 -9.44 0.42
CA SER A 38 -27.30 -9.57 1.82
C SER A 38 -26.06 -9.72 2.69
N LEU A 39 -25.88 -8.77 3.61
CA LEU A 39 -24.72 -8.69 4.49
C LEU A 39 -24.77 -9.78 5.57
N ASN A 40 -23.64 -10.41 5.82
CA ASN A 40 -23.48 -11.41 6.87
C ASN A 40 -23.28 -10.72 8.22
N ARG A 41 -24.24 -10.85 9.13
CA ARG A 41 -24.19 -10.28 10.49
C ARG A 41 -23.62 -11.26 11.52
N GLY A 42 -22.96 -12.31 11.04
CA GLY A 42 -22.40 -13.39 11.85
C GLY A 42 -23.49 -14.23 12.54
N GLY A 43 -23.08 -14.91 13.61
CA GLY A 43 -23.92 -15.87 14.35
C GLY A 43 -23.73 -17.31 13.90
N ASN A 44 -24.40 -18.23 14.60
CA ASN A 44 -24.39 -19.66 14.30
C ASN A 44 -25.84 -20.21 14.37
N PRO A 45 -26.52 -20.45 13.23
CA PRO A 45 -26.06 -20.21 11.87
C PRO A 45 -25.92 -18.70 11.53
N PRO A 46 -25.17 -18.34 10.48
CA PRO A 46 -25.04 -16.96 10.03
C PRO A 46 -26.40 -16.30 9.74
N LYS A 47 -26.54 -15.02 10.09
CA LYS A 47 -27.73 -14.21 9.80
C LYS A 47 -27.43 -13.23 8.67
N PHE A 48 -28.27 -13.25 7.64
CA PHE A 48 -28.11 -12.37 6.48
C PHE A 48 -29.15 -11.26 6.47
N GLU A 49 -28.68 -10.02 6.29
CA GLU A 49 -29.50 -8.82 6.17
C GLU A 49 -29.41 -8.26 4.75
N SER A 50 -30.52 -8.25 4.02
CA SER A 50 -30.56 -7.69 2.67
C SER A 50 -30.28 -6.18 2.66
N ILE A 51 -29.34 -5.74 1.83
CA ILE A 51 -29.14 -4.33 1.46
C ILE A 51 -29.69 -3.99 0.07
N GLY A 52 -30.32 -4.96 -0.60
CA GLY A 52 -30.98 -4.79 -1.89
C GLY A 52 -30.02 -4.82 -3.07
N GLN A 53 -30.41 -4.14 -4.16
CA GLN A 53 -29.63 -4.06 -5.38
C GLN A 53 -28.45 -3.10 -5.19
N VAL A 54 -27.24 -3.56 -5.51
CA VAL A 54 -26.03 -2.74 -5.42
C VAL A 54 -25.48 -2.38 -6.80
N ILE A 55 -25.67 -3.22 -7.82
CA ILE A 55 -25.29 -2.95 -9.22
C ILE A 55 -26.51 -3.18 -10.11
N GLY A 56 -26.70 -2.31 -11.10
CA GLY A 56 -27.66 -2.53 -12.19
C GLY A 56 -27.00 -2.50 -13.56
N GLY A 57 -27.43 -3.40 -14.42
CA GLY A 57 -27.02 -3.53 -15.81
C GLY A 57 -25.58 -4.03 -15.99
N PHE A 58 -25.34 -4.77 -17.07
CA PHE A 58 -24.02 -5.32 -17.42
C PHE A 58 -23.51 -4.80 -18.79
N ASP A 59 -24.02 -3.66 -19.25
CA ASP A 59 -23.72 -3.07 -20.58
C ASP A 59 -23.92 -4.05 -21.74
N GLY A 60 -25.01 -4.84 -21.69
CA GLY A 60 -25.32 -5.85 -22.70
C GLY A 60 -24.53 -7.16 -22.57
N LEU A 61 -23.69 -7.31 -21.55
CA LEU A 61 -23.05 -8.58 -21.20
C LEU A 61 -23.96 -9.49 -20.38
N LYS A 62 -23.55 -10.75 -20.23
CA LYS A 62 -24.30 -11.79 -19.52
C LYS A 62 -23.85 -11.89 -18.07
N ALA A 63 -24.68 -12.53 -17.24
CA ALA A 63 -24.31 -12.88 -15.86
C ALA A 63 -23.00 -13.69 -15.78
N THR A 64 -22.72 -14.54 -16.78
CA THR A 64 -21.48 -15.35 -16.86
C THR A 64 -20.22 -14.52 -17.11
N ASP A 65 -20.34 -13.25 -17.55
CA ASP A 65 -19.23 -12.32 -17.74
C ASP A 65 -18.90 -11.53 -16.45
N VAL A 66 -19.70 -11.67 -15.38
CA VAL A 66 -19.49 -10.95 -14.11
C VAL A 66 -18.42 -11.63 -13.28
N ARG A 67 -17.55 -10.84 -12.65
CA ARG A 67 -16.63 -11.25 -11.58
C ARG A 67 -16.78 -10.28 -10.41
N ILE A 68 -16.82 -10.81 -9.20
CA ILE A 68 -16.84 -10.04 -7.95
C ILE A 68 -15.56 -10.40 -7.21
N ALA A 69 -14.65 -9.45 -7.04
CA ALA A 69 -13.30 -9.69 -6.54
C ALA A 69 -12.68 -8.40 -6.02
N ASP A 70 -11.90 -8.45 -4.95
CA ASP A 70 -11.15 -7.28 -4.44
C ASP A 70 -9.92 -7.03 -5.34
N ILE A 71 -9.95 -5.97 -6.15
CA ILE A 71 -8.88 -5.67 -7.13
C ILE A 71 -7.92 -4.63 -6.57
N ASP A 72 -8.36 -3.72 -5.71
CA ASP A 72 -7.51 -2.68 -5.15
C ASP A 72 -6.89 -3.04 -3.79
N GLY A 73 -7.26 -4.19 -3.22
CA GLY A 73 -6.75 -4.74 -1.97
C GLY A 73 -7.20 -3.98 -0.73
N ASP A 74 -8.35 -3.30 -0.77
CA ASP A 74 -8.91 -2.55 0.35
C ASP A 74 -9.81 -3.38 1.28
N GLY A 75 -9.99 -4.66 0.98
CA GLY A 75 -10.80 -5.63 1.70
C GLY A 75 -12.26 -5.65 1.28
N ARG A 76 -12.69 -4.79 0.35
CA ARG A 76 -14.04 -4.79 -0.22
C ARG A 76 -13.98 -5.35 -1.63
N VAL A 77 -14.93 -6.20 -1.98
CA VAL A 77 -15.00 -6.68 -3.35
C VAL A 77 -15.43 -5.59 -4.34
N ASP A 78 -14.81 -5.62 -5.51
CA ASP A 78 -15.11 -4.78 -6.66
C ASP A 78 -15.98 -5.53 -7.67
N PHE A 79 -16.66 -4.76 -8.53
CA PHE A 79 -17.49 -5.29 -9.59
C PHE A 79 -16.75 -5.26 -10.92
N CYS A 80 -16.55 -6.42 -11.54
CA CYS A 80 -15.82 -6.57 -12.79
C CYS A 80 -16.65 -7.28 -13.87
N LEU A 81 -16.34 -6.94 -15.12
CA LEU A 81 -16.93 -7.49 -16.32
C LEU A 81 -15.82 -7.97 -17.26
N VAL A 82 -15.88 -9.24 -17.66
CA VAL A 82 -15.03 -9.80 -18.72
C VAL A 82 -15.64 -9.41 -20.08
N LYS A 83 -15.19 -8.27 -20.61
CA LYS A 83 -15.74 -7.65 -21.84
C LYS A 83 -15.37 -8.47 -23.07
N SER A 84 -14.15 -8.98 -23.12
CA SER A 84 -13.62 -9.87 -24.17
C SER A 84 -12.64 -10.87 -23.56
N ALA A 85 -12.14 -11.83 -24.34
CA ALA A 85 -11.07 -12.73 -23.89
C ALA A 85 -9.76 -11.98 -23.54
N GLY A 86 -9.65 -10.69 -23.86
CA GLY A 86 -8.49 -9.88 -23.52
C GLY A 86 -8.80 -8.65 -22.69
N GLU A 87 -10.01 -8.49 -22.16
CA GLU A 87 -10.39 -7.25 -21.49
C GLU A 87 -11.27 -7.51 -20.27
N ILE A 88 -10.80 -7.03 -19.12
CA ILE A 88 -11.57 -6.96 -17.87
C ILE A 88 -11.74 -5.50 -17.50
N ALA A 89 -12.98 -5.09 -17.29
CA ALA A 89 -13.35 -3.75 -16.88
C ALA A 89 -14.03 -3.77 -15.53
N CYS A 90 -13.60 -2.90 -14.60
CA CYS A 90 -14.06 -2.93 -13.21
C CYS A 90 -14.56 -1.57 -12.72
N SER A 91 -15.44 -1.63 -11.71
CA SER A 91 -15.87 -0.53 -10.86
C SER A 91 -15.48 -0.86 -9.44
N ARG A 92 -14.76 0.06 -8.80
CA ARG A 92 -14.32 -0.07 -7.43
C ARG A 92 -15.44 0.18 -6.44
N ASN A 93 -15.50 -0.61 -5.37
CA ASN A 93 -16.35 -0.37 -4.22
C ASN A 93 -15.65 0.59 -3.23
N GLY A 94 -15.84 1.90 -3.41
CA GLY A 94 -15.38 2.93 -2.47
C GLY A 94 -16.35 3.28 -1.37
N GLY A 95 -17.24 2.35 -1.04
CA GLY A 95 -18.23 2.51 0.03
C GLY A 95 -17.63 2.68 1.42
N TRP A 96 -18.50 2.95 2.38
CA TRP A 96 -18.15 2.99 3.80
C TRP A 96 -19.19 2.19 4.58
N ALA A 97 -18.74 1.51 5.63
CA ALA A 97 -19.57 0.59 6.40
C ALA A 97 -20.36 -0.34 5.44
N ASP A 98 -21.67 -0.47 5.66
CA ASP A 98 -22.61 -1.34 4.94
C ASP A 98 -23.09 -0.77 3.59
N LYS A 99 -22.52 0.34 3.12
CA LYS A 99 -23.01 1.06 1.93
C LYS A 99 -21.98 1.02 0.81
N PRO A 100 -22.08 0.07 -0.13
CA PRO A 100 -21.26 0.09 -1.34
C PRO A 100 -21.46 1.39 -2.12
N GLN A 101 -20.37 1.94 -2.65
CA GLN A 101 -20.39 3.12 -3.53
C GLN A 101 -19.44 2.89 -4.70
N TRP A 102 -19.98 2.92 -5.92
CA TRP A 102 -19.24 2.53 -7.10
C TRP A 102 -18.55 3.70 -7.77
N GLN A 103 -17.26 3.53 -8.04
CA GLN A 103 -16.39 4.52 -8.66
C GLN A 103 -15.43 3.83 -9.64
N GLY A 104 -14.76 4.59 -10.50
CA GLY A 104 -13.77 4.03 -11.43
C GLY A 104 -12.39 3.81 -10.80
N PHE A 105 -11.54 3.02 -11.47
CA PHE A 105 -10.15 2.83 -11.08
C PHE A 105 -9.24 3.96 -11.57
N SER A 106 -9.47 4.48 -12.79
CA SER A 106 -8.68 5.60 -13.32
C SER A 106 -9.16 6.95 -12.79
N THR A 107 -10.47 7.14 -12.68
CA THR A 107 -11.10 8.35 -12.15
C THR A 107 -12.39 8.00 -11.42
N VAL A 108 -12.86 8.85 -10.50
CA VAL A 108 -14.13 8.65 -9.77
C VAL A 108 -15.29 8.28 -10.72
N LYS A 109 -15.40 8.97 -11.86
CA LYS A 109 -16.51 8.81 -12.81
C LYS A 109 -16.30 7.68 -13.83
N GLY A 110 -15.09 7.14 -13.94
CA GLY A 110 -14.72 6.10 -14.90
C GLY A 110 -15.14 4.70 -14.48
N ILE A 111 -16.41 4.52 -14.09
CA ILE A 111 -16.96 3.20 -13.72
C ILE A 111 -16.84 2.24 -14.90
N ARG A 112 -16.64 0.95 -14.62
CA ARG A 112 -16.43 -0.09 -15.63
C ARG A 112 -15.30 0.27 -16.59
N GLY A 113 -14.22 0.83 -16.06
CA GLY A 113 -13.01 1.13 -16.82
C GLY A 113 -12.13 -0.11 -16.94
N THR A 114 -11.43 -0.25 -18.07
CA THR A 114 -10.49 -1.35 -18.30
C THR A 114 -9.39 -1.35 -17.24
N VAL A 115 -9.25 -2.49 -16.53
CA VAL A 115 -8.16 -2.70 -15.57
C VAL A 115 -7.14 -3.70 -16.09
N PHE A 116 -7.54 -4.66 -16.93
CA PHE A 116 -6.68 -5.69 -17.50
C PHE A 116 -6.95 -5.81 -19.01
N ASN A 117 -5.88 -5.88 -19.80
CA ASN A 117 -5.95 -5.83 -21.27
C ASN A 117 -5.03 -6.85 -21.97
N THR A 118 -4.82 -8.04 -21.38
CA THR A 118 -3.99 -9.09 -22.00
C THR A 118 -4.86 -10.21 -22.58
N ALA A 119 -4.69 -10.49 -23.88
CA ALA A 119 -5.46 -11.50 -24.61
C ALA A 119 -5.26 -12.92 -24.05
N GLN A 120 -6.38 -13.60 -23.81
CA GLN A 120 -6.48 -15.02 -23.49
C GLN A 120 -7.19 -15.77 -24.63
N PRO A 121 -7.09 -17.11 -24.68
CA PRO A 121 -7.78 -17.91 -25.70
C PRO A 121 -9.31 -17.74 -25.70
N ASP A 122 -9.92 -17.59 -24.53
CA ASP A 122 -11.36 -17.45 -24.36
C ASP A 122 -11.72 -16.70 -23.06
N LYS A 123 -13.00 -16.35 -22.90
CA LYS A 123 -13.51 -15.69 -21.69
C LYS A 123 -13.78 -16.62 -20.52
N ALA A 124 -14.15 -17.88 -20.81
CA ALA A 124 -14.65 -18.82 -19.82
C ALA A 124 -13.56 -19.20 -18.81
N GLY A 125 -12.32 -19.32 -19.27
CA GLY A 125 -11.17 -19.61 -18.42
C GLY A 125 -10.71 -18.46 -17.50
N ILE A 126 -11.24 -17.24 -17.66
CA ILE A 126 -10.80 -16.08 -16.88
C ILE A 126 -11.45 -16.10 -15.49
N VAL A 127 -10.60 -16.16 -14.46
CA VAL A 127 -10.98 -16.14 -13.04
C VAL A 127 -10.22 -15.02 -12.32
N LEU A 128 -10.88 -14.37 -11.36
CA LEU A 128 -10.26 -13.40 -10.45
C LEU A 128 -10.22 -14.01 -9.06
N ALA A 129 -9.04 -14.16 -8.47
CA ALA A 129 -8.90 -14.64 -7.09
C ALA A 129 -7.51 -14.30 -6.52
N ASP A 130 -7.44 -14.09 -5.21
CA ASP A 130 -6.18 -13.86 -4.47
C ASP A 130 -5.37 -15.17 -4.35
N LEU A 131 -4.50 -15.45 -5.31
CA LEU A 131 -3.73 -16.70 -5.37
C LEU A 131 -2.58 -16.67 -4.36
N ASN A 132 -1.93 -15.53 -4.19
CA ASN A 132 -0.71 -15.36 -3.40
C ASN A 132 -0.95 -14.97 -1.93
N GLY A 133 -2.20 -14.71 -1.53
CA GLY A 133 -2.61 -14.42 -0.17
C GLY A 133 -2.36 -12.98 0.27
N ASP A 134 -2.32 -12.04 -0.68
CA ASP A 134 -2.00 -10.64 -0.40
C ASP A 134 -3.20 -9.70 -0.33
N PHE A 135 -4.40 -10.26 -0.42
CA PHE A 135 -5.71 -9.60 -0.46
C PHE A 135 -6.01 -8.82 -1.73
N ARG A 136 -5.17 -8.89 -2.77
CA ARG A 136 -5.49 -8.41 -4.12
C ARG A 136 -5.79 -9.62 -5.00
N SER A 137 -6.90 -9.55 -5.71
CA SER A 137 -7.28 -10.62 -6.63
C SER A 137 -6.41 -10.58 -7.88
N ASP A 138 -5.79 -11.71 -8.17
CA ASP A 138 -4.98 -11.94 -9.36
C ASP A 138 -5.87 -12.34 -10.54
N VAL A 139 -5.40 -12.06 -11.77
CA VAL A 139 -6.01 -12.62 -12.97
C VAL A 139 -5.42 -14.00 -13.23
N MET A 140 -6.29 -14.99 -13.36
CA MET A 140 -5.93 -16.34 -13.75
C MET A 140 -6.66 -16.72 -15.04
N TYR A 141 -5.96 -17.41 -15.94
CA TYR A 141 -6.58 -18.12 -17.05
C TYR A 141 -6.38 -19.62 -16.86
N ILE A 142 -7.49 -20.35 -16.69
CA ILE A 142 -7.54 -21.80 -16.63
C ILE A 142 -7.72 -22.33 -18.05
N GLY A 143 -6.77 -23.11 -18.55
CA GLY A 143 -6.85 -23.75 -19.86
C GLY A 143 -7.64 -25.05 -19.86
N ASP A 144 -7.81 -25.63 -21.05
CA ASP A 144 -8.58 -26.87 -21.27
C ASP A 144 -8.02 -28.09 -20.52
N HIS A 145 -6.72 -28.12 -20.27
CA HIS A 145 -6.06 -29.14 -19.44
C HIS A 145 -6.00 -28.77 -17.95
N GLY A 146 -6.71 -27.73 -17.52
CA GLY A 146 -6.68 -27.23 -16.16
C GLY A 146 -5.35 -26.57 -15.77
N GLN A 147 -4.48 -26.27 -16.74
CA GLN A 147 -3.26 -25.51 -16.54
C GLN A 147 -3.59 -24.03 -16.32
N VAL A 148 -2.80 -23.33 -15.50
CA VAL A 148 -3.15 -21.97 -15.09
C VAL A 148 -2.02 -21.00 -15.40
N SER A 149 -2.34 -19.97 -16.17
CA SER A 149 -1.49 -18.79 -16.36
C SER A 149 -1.96 -17.69 -15.43
N THR A 150 -1.03 -16.99 -14.78
CA THR A 150 -1.36 -15.99 -13.75
C THR A 150 -0.71 -14.64 -14.05
N TRP A 151 -1.46 -13.58 -13.77
CA TRP A 151 -0.97 -12.20 -13.69
C TRP A 151 -1.23 -11.67 -12.28
N VAL A 152 -0.14 -11.41 -11.57
CA VAL A 152 -0.15 -10.93 -10.20
C VAL A 152 -0.59 -9.46 -10.17
N ASN A 153 -1.53 -9.15 -9.28
CA ASN A 153 -2.07 -7.82 -9.08
C ASN A 153 -1.15 -6.98 -8.17
N ASN A 154 -0.28 -6.17 -8.76
CA ASN A 154 0.45 -5.16 -7.99
C ASN A 154 -0.30 -3.83 -7.98
N ARG A 155 -0.13 -3.06 -6.90
CA ARG A 155 -0.55 -1.65 -6.88
C ARG A 155 0.05 -0.89 -8.07
N GLY A 156 -0.79 -0.13 -8.77
CA GLY A 156 -0.37 0.72 -9.88
C GLY A 156 0.52 1.88 -9.42
N SER A 157 1.41 2.31 -10.31
CA SER A 157 2.32 3.46 -10.13
C SER A 157 1.94 4.68 -10.98
N GLY A 158 0.79 4.62 -11.67
CA GLY A 158 0.29 5.69 -12.53
C GLY A 158 -0.75 6.58 -11.84
N SER A 159 -1.36 7.50 -12.58
CA SER A 159 -2.53 8.24 -12.09
C SER A 159 -3.73 7.31 -11.89
N GLY A 160 -4.51 7.54 -10.83
CA GLY A 160 -5.54 6.60 -10.39
C GLY A 160 -4.97 5.38 -9.65
N ILE A 161 -5.74 4.30 -9.63
CA ILE A 161 -5.44 3.09 -8.85
C ILE A 161 -5.55 1.82 -9.70
N VAL A 162 -5.50 1.94 -11.02
CA VAL A 162 -5.49 0.79 -11.94
C VAL A 162 -4.28 -0.10 -11.59
N PRO A 163 -4.48 -1.41 -11.33
CA PRO A 163 -3.38 -2.32 -11.04
C PRO A 163 -2.29 -2.36 -12.11
N LYS A 164 -1.06 -2.64 -11.67
CA LYS A 164 0.03 -3.06 -12.53
C LYS A 164 0.06 -4.59 -12.54
N TRP A 165 -0.40 -5.19 -13.64
CA TRP A 165 -0.39 -6.65 -13.81
C TRP A 165 1.00 -7.15 -14.17
N ARG A 166 1.53 -8.08 -13.38
CA ARG A 166 2.82 -8.73 -13.65
C ARG A 166 2.59 -10.20 -13.98
N SER A 167 2.95 -10.63 -15.19
CA SER A 167 2.84 -12.05 -15.54
C SER A 167 3.75 -12.90 -14.63
N ALA A 168 3.19 -13.96 -14.08
CA ALA A 168 3.93 -15.03 -13.38
C ALA A 168 4.12 -16.26 -14.27
N GLY A 169 3.75 -16.17 -15.57
CA GLY A 169 3.75 -17.31 -16.48
C GLY A 169 2.71 -18.36 -16.11
N GLN A 170 2.99 -19.61 -16.47
CA GLN A 170 2.19 -20.77 -16.07
C GLN A 170 2.55 -21.15 -14.63
N THR A 171 1.61 -20.94 -13.70
CA THR A 171 1.77 -21.25 -12.28
C THR A 171 1.35 -22.68 -11.94
N HIS A 172 0.48 -23.27 -12.75
CA HIS A 172 0.03 -24.66 -12.58
C HIS A 172 0.10 -25.38 -13.92
N ALA A 173 0.72 -26.56 -13.94
CA ALA A 173 0.91 -27.35 -15.17
C ALA A 173 -0.39 -28.00 -15.69
N GLY A 174 -1.43 -28.09 -14.85
CA GLY A 174 -2.68 -28.76 -15.18
C GLY A 174 -2.61 -30.27 -15.02
N GLN A 175 -3.51 -30.98 -15.71
CA GLN A 175 -3.68 -32.42 -15.67
C GLN A 175 -3.47 -33.03 -17.06
N ALA A 176 -3.19 -34.33 -17.12
CA ALA A 176 -3.02 -35.06 -18.37
C ALA A 176 -4.35 -35.40 -19.09
N VAL A 177 -5.38 -34.56 -18.93
CA VAL A 177 -6.73 -34.73 -19.50
C VAL A 177 -7.23 -33.39 -20.06
N THR A 178 -8.14 -33.40 -21.02
CA THR A 178 -8.73 -32.23 -21.69
C THR A 178 -10.17 -32.00 -21.24
N GLY A 179 -10.74 -30.82 -21.51
CA GLY A 179 -12.14 -30.51 -21.21
C GLY A 179 -12.43 -30.34 -19.72
N ILE A 180 -11.41 -30.07 -18.91
CA ILE A 180 -11.54 -30.02 -17.44
C ILE A 180 -11.48 -28.60 -16.87
N GLN A 181 -11.55 -27.57 -17.71
CA GLN A 181 -11.52 -26.15 -17.29
C GLN A 181 -12.52 -25.89 -16.16
N ASP A 182 -13.77 -26.34 -16.31
CA ASP A 182 -14.84 -26.18 -15.32
C ASP A 182 -14.69 -27.09 -14.09
N SER A 183 -13.84 -28.12 -14.15
CA SER A 183 -13.55 -29.01 -13.03
C SER A 183 -12.46 -28.46 -12.11
N ILE A 184 -11.75 -27.40 -12.52
CA ILE A 184 -10.74 -26.74 -11.68
C ILE A 184 -11.40 -25.71 -10.77
N LYS A 185 -11.03 -25.74 -9.49
CA LYS A 185 -11.46 -24.82 -8.45
C LYS A 185 -10.25 -24.37 -7.63
N PHE A 186 -10.45 -23.29 -6.90
CA PHE A 186 -9.45 -22.74 -6.00
C PHE A 186 -10.09 -22.51 -4.63
N GLY A 187 -9.38 -22.84 -3.56
CA GLY A 187 -9.88 -22.68 -2.19
C GLY A 187 -8.76 -22.74 -1.16
N ARG A 188 -9.00 -22.22 0.04
CA ARG A 188 -8.02 -22.23 1.15
C ARG A 188 -8.18 -23.52 1.95
N ILE A 189 -7.68 -24.64 1.41
CA ILE A 189 -7.85 -25.98 2.02
C ILE A 189 -6.78 -26.23 3.09
N TYR A 190 -5.54 -25.81 2.85
CA TYR A 190 -4.42 -26.03 3.76
C TYR A 190 -4.16 -24.87 4.74
N GLY A 191 -4.99 -23.83 4.72
CA GLY A 191 -4.94 -22.74 5.70
C GLY A 191 -3.72 -21.81 5.58
N SER A 192 -3.00 -21.80 4.45
CA SER A 192 -1.81 -20.95 4.27
C SER A 192 -2.10 -19.52 3.84
N ASN A 193 -3.38 -19.08 3.90
CA ASN A 193 -3.89 -17.85 3.29
C ASN A 193 -3.68 -17.71 1.77
N ARG A 194 -3.20 -18.76 1.09
CA ARG A 194 -3.08 -18.82 -0.36
C ARG A 194 -4.16 -19.75 -0.90
N LEU A 195 -4.57 -19.55 -2.15
CA LEU A 195 -5.49 -20.48 -2.78
C LEU A 195 -4.75 -21.73 -3.25
N ASP A 196 -5.29 -22.88 -2.87
CA ASP A 196 -4.86 -24.20 -3.28
C ASP A 196 -5.60 -24.63 -4.56
N TYR A 197 -4.93 -25.39 -5.41
CA TYR A 197 -5.49 -25.88 -6.66
C TYR A 197 -6.31 -27.14 -6.39
N ILE A 198 -7.56 -27.15 -6.87
CA ILE A 198 -8.51 -28.25 -6.66
C ILE A 198 -8.97 -28.77 -8.02
N PHE A 199 -8.85 -30.07 -8.25
CA PHE A 199 -9.46 -30.77 -9.38
C PHE A 199 -10.63 -31.62 -8.88
N LEU A 200 -11.83 -31.28 -9.34
CA LEU A 200 -13.04 -32.08 -9.16
C LEU A 200 -13.08 -33.16 -10.24
N LYS A 201 -12.52 -34.32 -9.93
CA LYS A 201 -12.47 -35.45 -10.85
C LYS A 201 -13.79 -36.19 -10.79
N GLU A 202 -14.56 -36.11 -11.87
CA GLU A 202 -15.83 -36.83 -11.99
C GLU A 202 -15.57 -38.34 -12.11
N GLU A 203 -16.21 -39.10 -11.24
CA GLU A 203 -16.33 -40.54 -11.29
C GLU A 203 -17.81 -40.90 -11.54
N LYS A 204 -18.10 -42.18 -11.80
CA LYS A 204 -19.45 -42.63 -12.18
C LYS A 204 -20.59 -42.15 -11.23
N ASP A 205 -20.32 -42.11 -9.94
CA ASP A 205 -21.31 -41.81 -8.88
C ASP A 205 -20.81 -40.84 -7.81
N ARG A 206 -19.62 -40.24 -8.02
CA ARG A 206 -18.99 -39.33 -7.05
C ARG A 206 -18.03 -38.36 -7.74
N PHE A 207 -17.54 -37.38 -6.99
CA PHE A 207 -16.37 -36.60 -7.36
C PHE A 207 -15.23 -36.94 -6.41
N ASP A 208 -14.07 -37.27 -6.95
CA ASP A 208 -12.84 -37.28 -6.19
C ASP A 208 -12.31 -35.83 -6.15
N VAL A 209 -12.12 -35.28 -4.95
CA VAL A 209 -11.58 -33.93 -4.75
C VAL A 209 -10.07 -34.04 -4.58
N VAL A 210 -9.33 -33.78 -5.65
CA VAL A 210 -7.86 -33.83 -5.63
C VAL A 210 -7.33 -32.43 -5.39
N VAL A 211 -6.50 -32.25 -4.37
CA VAL A 211 -6.04 -30.93 -3.92
C VAL A 211 -4.51 -30.89 -3.93
N TRP A 212 -3.95 -29.80 -4.44
CA TRP A 212 -2.54 -29.49 -4.39
C TRP A 212 -2.34 -28.23 -3.53
N GLN A 213 -1.54 -28.37 -2.49
CA GLN A 213 -1.18 -27.24 -1.64
C GLN A 213 -0.38 -26.21 -2.43
N ASN A 214 -0.77 -24.94 -2.35
CA ASN A 214 0.03 -23.86 -2.87
C ASN A 214 1.24 -23.60 -1.96
N GLN A 215 2.43 -23.94 -2.46
CA GLN A 215 3.72 -23.70 -1.80
C GLN A 215 4.46 -22.47 -2.35
N GLY A 216 3.86 -21.75 -3.31
CA GLY A 216 4.46 -20.59 -3.97
C GLY A 216 4.74 -19.44 -3.00
N ALA A 217 5.76 -18.64 -3.29
CA ALA A 217 6.16 -17.51 -2.46
C ALA A 217 6.36 -16.24 -3.28
N GLY A 218 6.30 -15.09 -2.61
CA GLY A 218 6.52 -13.78 -3.20
C GLY A 218 5.33 -13.26 -4.02
N GLY A 219 5.54 -12.11 -4.66
CA GLY A 219 4.49 -11.42 -5.41
C GLY A 219 3.42 -10.76 -4.54
N THR A 220 3.53 -10.82 -3.20
CA THR A 220 2.49 -10.37 -2.27
C THR A 220 2.52 -8.86 -1.99
N LYS A 221 3.70 -8.24 -2.04
CA LYS A 221 3.87 -6.81 -1.74
C LYS A 221 4.99 -6.23 -2.60
N LEU A 222 4.94 -4.93 -2.83
CA LEU A 222 6.05 -4.19 -3.42
C LEU A 222 7.10 -3.93 -2.33
N LYS A 223 8.39 -3.88 -2.71
CA LYS A 223 9.47 -3.57 -1.75
C LYS A 223 9.21 -2.24 -1.04
N ALA A 224 8.72 -1.22 -1.75
CA ALA A 224 8.45 0.09 -1.19
C ALA A 224 7.38 0.13 -0.08
N ASP A 225 6.58 -0.92 0.09
CA ASP A 225 5.52 -0.99 1.12
C ASP A 225 6.07 -1.05 2.55
N GLY A 226 7.35 -1.40 2.69
CA GLY A 226 8.05 -1.43 3.97
C GLY A 226 8.77 -0.14 4.32
N ASN A 227 8.65 0.92 3.52
CA ASN A 227 9.37 2.16 3.72
C ASN A 227 8.76 3.01 4.85
N TYR A 228 9.61 3.43 5.78
CA TYR A 228 9.34 4.41 6.82
C TYR A 228 10.42 5.50 6.76
N TYR A 229 10.05 6.70 7.20
CA TYR A 229 10.96 7.82 7.37
C TYR A 229 10.84 8.31 8.79
N CYS A 230 11.97 8.41 9.48
CA CYS A 230 12.02 8.88 10.86
C CYS A 230 13.46 9.20 11.25
N ASP A 231 13.69 10.25 12.04
CA ASP A 231 15.01 10.55 12.57
C ASP A 231 15.42 9.51 13.63
N MET A 232 16.09 8.44 13.19
CA MET A 232 16.48 7.34 14.09
C MET A 232 17.73 7.67 14.91
N ARG A 233 18.45 8.75 14.56
CA ARG A 233 19.76 9.09 15.12
C ARG A 233 19.78 10.40 15.89
N GLY A 234 18.71 11.19 15.83
CA GLY A 234 18.60 12.51 16.47
C GLY A 234 19.43 13.56 15.74
N THR A 235 19.48 13.47 14.41
CA THR A 235 20.24 14.38 13.55
C THR A 235 19.45 15.63 13.14
N GLY A 236 18.15 15.67 13.45
CA GLY A 236 17.18 16.64 12.93
C GLY A 236 16.74 16.32 11.50
N SER A 237 16.92 15.09 11.02
CA SER A 237 16.56 14.69 9.66
C SER A 237 16.17 13.23 9.60
N ASP A 238 15.12 12.93 8.84
CA ASP A 238 14.59 11.59 8.74
C ASP A 238 15.55 10.66 8.01
N ASP A 239 15.75 9.48 8.60
CA ASP A 239 16.43 8.34 8.01
C ASP A 239 15.41 7.44 7.31
N TYR A 240 15.84 6.74 6.25
CA TYR A 240 15.03 5.76 5.56
C TYR A 240 15.14 4.41 6.27
N VAL A 241 14.02 3.89 6.78
CA VAL A 241 13.96 2.58 7.44
C VAL A 241 13.05 1.68 6.62
N TRP A 242 13.54 0.48 6.29
CA TRP A 242 12.74 -0.53 5.61
C TRP A 242 12.43 -1.69 6.57
N ILE A 243 11.15 -2.01 6.78
CA ILE A 243 10.72 -3.05 7.73
C ILE A 243 10.08 -4.22 6.97
N TYR A 244 10.44 -5.45 7.35
CA TYR A 244 9.84 -6.67 6.83
C TYR A 244 8.36 -6.79 7.21
N GLN A 245 7.54 -7.42 6.36
CA GLN A 245 6.08 -7.46 6.52
C GLN A 245 5.60 -8.12 7.82
N ASP A 246 6.33 -9.11 8.32
CA ASP A 246 6.09 -9.81 9.58
C ASP A 246 6.83 -9.18 10.76
N GLY A 247 7.56 -8.07 10.56
CA GLY A 247 8.24 -7.31 11.61
C GLY A 247 9.53 -7.94 12.14
N HIS A 248 10.03 -9.04 11.57
CA HIS A 248 11.18 -9.76 12.13
C HIS A 248 12.52 -9.01 12.04
N GLY A 249 12.59 -7.93 11.25
CA GLY A 249 13.80 -7.17 11.04
C GLY A 249 13.55 -5.85 10.32
N ALA A 250 14.60 -5.05 10.24
CA ALA A 250 14.63 -3.81 9.48
C ALA A 250 16.02 -3.58 8.85
N GLU A 251 16.04 -2.75 7.81
CA GLU A 251 17.23 -2.17 7.22
C GLU A 251 17.16 -0.65 7.33
N ILE A 252 18.30 0.04 7.39
CA ILE A 252 18.33 1.51 7.47
C ILE A 252 19.32 2.08 6.45
N ASN A 253 18.90 3.15 5.78
CA ASN A 253 19.74 4.02 4.99
C ASN A 253 19.66 5.42 5.59
N VAL A 254 20.79 5.95 6.03
CA VAL A 254 20.82 7.16 6.85
C VAL A 254 20.98 8.42 6.03
N ASN A 255 20.29 9.48 6.43
CA ASN A 255 20.37 10.78 5.77
C ASN A 255 21.72 11.43 6.05
N ASN A 256 22.46 11.74 5.00
CA ASN A 256 23.79 12.37 5.05
C ASN A 256 23.78 13.77 4.41
N HIS A 257 22.61 14.32 4.11
CA HIS A 257 22.40 15.60 3.43
C HIS A 257 23.12 15.74 2.07
N SER A 258 23.36 14.63 1.37
CA SER A 258 23.99 14.62 0.05
C SER A 258 23.16 13.90 -1.01
N PRO A 259 21.95 14.40 -1.37
CA PRO A 259 21.11 13.76 -2.38
C PRO A 259 21.83 13.55 -3.73
N PRO A 260 21.62 12.41 -4.42
CA PRO A 260 20.71 11.31 -4.06
C PRO A 260 21.36 10.23 -3.16
N ALA A 261 22.56 10.46 -2.64
CA ALA A 261 23.30 9.45 -1.87
C ALA A 261 22.76 9.31 -0.44
N TRP A 262 22.75 8.07 0.05
CA TRP A 262 22.43 7.73 1.43
C TRP A 262 23.64 7.10 2.12
N GLY A 263 23.69 7.14 3.45
CA GLY A 263 24.67 6.39 4.22
C GLY A 263 24.19 4.96 4.48
N HIS A 264 25.11 3.99 4.41
CA HIS A 264 24.78 2.55 4.51
C HIS A 264 25.54 1.82 5.63
N ASN A 265 26.31 2.54 6.45
CA ASN A 265 27.18 1.92 7.47
C ASN A 265 26.43 1.64 8.78
N THR A 266 25.42 2.44 9.09
CA THR A 266 24.64 2.32 10.33
C THR A 266 23.86 1.00 10.33
N LYS A 267 23.92 0.29 11.46
CA LYS A 267 23.18 -0.96 11.65
C LYS A 267 21.91 -0.71 12.46
N ILE A 268 20.85 -1.46 12.16
CA ILE A 268 19.61 -1.47 12.96
C ILE A 268 19.26 -2.91 13.34
N GLU A 269 18.99 -3.14 14.63
CA GLU A 269 18.54 -4.43 15.15
C GLU A 269 17.10 -4.31 15.66
N LEU A 270 16.14 -4.60 14.79
CA LEU A 270 14.72 -4.61 15.13
C LEU A 270 14.23 -6.03 15.42
N LYS A 271 13.66 -6.25 16.60
CA LYS A 271 13.02 -7.52 16.99
C LYS A 271 11.73 -7.24 17.75
N VAL A 272 10.63 -7.14 17.02
CA VAL A 272 9.30 -6.84 17.58
C VAL A 272 8.24 -7.77 17.00
N PRO A 273 7.10 -7.98 17.69
CA PRO A 273 6.01 -8.74 17.10
C PRO A 273 5.38 -7.97 15.94
N GLY A 274 5.21 -8.63 14.79
CA GLY A 274 4.47 -8.08 13.65
C GLY A 274 2.96 -8.41 13.68
N PRO A 275 2.24 -8.16 12.57
CA PRO A 275 2.74 -7.67 11.27
C PRO A 275 3.11 -6.19 11.27
N ARG A 276 3.84 -5.78 10.22
CA ARG A 276 4.31 -4.41 9.96
C ARG A 276 3.23 -3.33 10.07
N ASN A 277 1.98 -3.64 9.72
CA ASN A 277 0.86 -2.71 9.86
C ASN A 277 0.68 -2.19 11.30
N GLY A 278 1.07 -2.97 12.32
CA GLY A 278 1.04 -2.56 13.72
C GLY A 278 2.33 -1.91 14.22
N ILE A 279 3.31 -1.69 13.35
CA ILE A 279 4.63 -1.13 13.70
C ILE A 279 4.69 0.31 13.18
N HIS A 280 5.02 1.22 14.08
CA HIS A 280 5.15 2.65 13.81
C HIS A 280 6.49 3.16 14.31
N LEU A 281 7.04 4.16 13.62
CA LEU A 281 8.22 4.90 14.04
C LEU A 281 7.79 6.32 14.39
N ALA A 282 8.06 6.76 15.61
CA ALA A 282 7.81 8.14 16.06
C ALA A 282 8.58 8.41 17.35
N ASP A 283 8.96 9.67 17.61
CA ASP A 283 9.65 10.04 18.86
C ASP A 283 8.65 10.02 20.03
N TRP A 284 8.62 8.91 20.78
CA TRP A 284 7.71 8.75 21.92
C TRP A 284 8.28 9.41 23.18
N THR A 285 9.60 9.53 23.28
CA THR A 285 10.27 10.01 24.49
C THR A 285 10.56 11.51 24.48
N GLY A 286 10.46 12.17 23.33
CA GLY A 286 10.84 13.57 23.11
C GLY A 286 12.35 13.78 23.18
N ASP A 287 13.14 12.74 22.90
CA ASP A 287 14.61 12.83 22.93
C ASP A 287 15.21 13.19 21.55
N GLY A 288 14.36 13.46 20.57
CA GLY A 288 14.71 13.78 19.19
C GLY A 288 14.94 12.54 18.32
N ARG A 289 14.81 11.32 18.86
CA ARG A 289 14.97 10.08 18.12
C ARG A 289 13.66 9.33 18.04
N CYS A 290 13.38 8.77 16.88
CA CYS A 290 12.22 7.92 16.73
C CYS A 290 12.38 6.60 17.49
N ASP A 291 11.35 6.26 18.25
CA ASP A 291 11.14 4.99 18.92
C ASP A 291 10.29 4.07 18.06
N VAL A 292 10.26 2.78 18.41
CA VAL A 292 9.37 1.80 17.77
C VAL A 292 8.14 1.59 18.64
N ILE A 293 6.97 1.82 18.06
CA ILE A 293 5.68 1.67 18.73
C ILE A 293 4.93 0.52 18.06
N VAL A 294 4.58 -0.50 18.85
CA VAL A 294 3.86 -1.68 18.38
C VAL A 294 2.44 -1.69 18.94
N GLN A 295 1.45 -1.63 18.06
CA GLN A 295 0.03 -1.71 18.41
C GLN A 295 -0.42 -3.16 18.51
N ASN A 296 -1.12 -3.50 19.59
CA ASN A 296 -1.94 -4.71 19.65
C ASN A 296 -3.23 -4.51 18.84
N LYS A 297 -3.45 -5.34 17.82
CA LYS A 297 -4.61 -5.23 16.92
C LYS A 297 -5.96 -5.23 17.64
N ALA A 298 -6.12 -6.07 18.67
CA ALA A 298 -7.40 -6.32 19.31
C ALA A 298 -7.73 -5.31 20.41
N THR A 299 -6.75 -4.96 21.23
CA THR A 299 -6.95 -4.08 22.38
C THR A 299 -6.61 -2.61 22.10
N GLY A 300 -5.76 -2.35 21.10
CA GLY A 300 -5.18 -1.03 20.86
C GLY A 300 -3.95 -0.74 21.71
N HIS A 301 -3.70 -1.50 22.79
CA HIS A 301 -2.56 -1.28 23.67
C HIS A 301 -1.23 -1.26 22.91
N LEU A 302 -0.33 -0.39 23.35
CA LEU A 302 0.97 -0.20 22.72
C LEU A 302 2.05 -0.90 23.51
N THR A 303 3.07 -1.37 22.82
CA THR A 303 4.39 -1.66 23.39
C THR A 303 5.39 -0.72 22.75
N VAL A 304 6.01 0.13 23.55
CA VAL A 304 6.97 1.14 23.09
C VAL A 304 8.38 0.66 23.37
N TYR A 305 9.18 0.50 22.33
CA TYR A 305 10.56 0.08 22.35
C TYR A 305 11.44 1.31 22.13
N LYS A 306 12.14 1.74 23.18
CA LYS A 306 12.90 2.99 23.15
C LYS A 306 14.20 2.84 22.38
N ASN A 307 14.51 3.83 21.55
CA ASN A 307 15.71 3.86 20.73
C ASN A 307 16.96 4.10 21.59
N GLN A 308 17.94 3.20 21.45
CA GLN A 308 19.21 3.20 22.16
C GLN A 308 20.41 3.48 21.25
N TYR A 309 20.21 4.25 20.16
CA TYR A 309 21.27 4.57 19.20
C TYR A 309 22.60 4.91 19.87
N ASP A 310 23.63 4.11 19.56
CA ASP A 310 25.00 4.28 20.01
C ASP A 310 25.82 4.88 18.86
N LYS A 311 26.19 6.15 19.02
CA LYS A 311 27.02 6.88 18.06
C LYS A 311 28.42 6.31 17.91
N GLY A 312 28.98 5.68 18.94
CA GLY A 312 30.32 5.11 18.91
C GLY A 312 30.36 3.80 18.11
N ALA A 313 29.32 2.98 18.25
CA ALA A 313 29.16 1.73 17.50
C ALA A 313 28.49 1.91 16.12
N ASP A 314 27.90 3.08 15.86
CA ASP A 314 27.06 3.37 14.68
C ASP A 314 25.94 2.31 14.52
N SER A 315 25.25 2.03 15.63
CA SER A 315 24.24 0.99 15.70
C SER A 315 23.01 1.43 16.50
N ILE A 316 21.83 1.08 15.98
CA ILE A 316 20.53 1.31 16.60
C ILE A 316 20.03 -0.02 17.17
N SER A 317 19.81 -0.04 18.48
CA SER A 317 19.11 -1.10 19.20
C SER A 317 17.93 -0.51 19.96
N PHE A 318 17.06 -1.37 20.49
CA PHE A 318 15.90 -0.95 21.27
C PHE A 318 15.87 -1.66 22.62
N ASP A 319 15.21 -1.04 23.60
CA ASP A 319 15.01 -1.64 24.92
C ASP A 319 14.01 -2.84 24.89
N SER A 320 13.67 -3.39 26.05
CA SER A 320 12.76 -4.54 26.14
C SER A 320 11.29 -4.21 25.88
N GLY A 321 10.95 -2.95 25.60
CA GLY A 321 9.58 -2.51 25.45
C GLY A 321 8.90 -2.17 26.77
N THR A 322 8.03 -1.16 26.75
CA THR A 322 7.13 -0.78 27.85
C THR A 322 5.68 -0.78 27.37
N SER A 323 4.80 -1.46 28.09
CA SER A 323 3.37 -1.45 27.76
C SER A 323 2.71 -0.12 28.13
N VAL A 324 1.93 0.43 27.20
CA VAL A 324 1.14 1.64 27.38
C VAL A 324 -0.31 1.34 27.04
N ALA A 325 -1.21 1.62 27.98
CA ALA A 325 -2.64 1.43 27.77
C ALA A 325 -3.22 2.58 26.95
N THR A 326 -3.85 2.24 25.83
CA THR A 326 -4.74 3.08 25.04
C THR A 326 -6.04 2.32 24.81
N ASP A 327 -7.13 3.03 24.50
CA ASP A 327 -8.44 2.42 24.24
C ASP A 327 -8.78 2.40 22.73
N CYS A 328 -7.77 2.48 21.86
CA CYS A 328 -7.96 2.49 20.40
C CYS A 328 -8.10 1.07 19.83
N ASN A 329 -9.29 0.49 19.96
CA ASN A 329 -9.61 -0.86 19.48
C ASN A 329 -9.91 -0.95 17.97
N GLN A 330 -9.51 0.03 17.17
CA GLN A 330 -9.79 0.05 15.72
C GLN A 330 -8.89 -0.91 14.93
N GLY A 331 -7.70 -1.24 15.47
CA GLY A 331 -6.75 -2.16 14.85
C GLY A 331 -6.26 -1.69 13.47
N TRP A 332 -6.15 -2.63 12.52
CA TRP A 332 -5.85 -2.36 11.12
C TRP A 332 -6.53 -3.41 10.23
N GLY A 333 -6.88 -3.02 9.01
CA GLY A 333 -7.43 -3.94 8.00
C GLY A 333 -6.35 -4.54 7.10
N VAL A 334 -6.76 -5.03 5.93
CA VAL A 334 -5.89 -5.75 4.98
C VAL A 334 -5.04 -4.80 4.14
N GLY A 335 -5.54 -3.59 3.89
CA GLY A 335 -4.81 -2.55 3.16
C GLY A 335 -3.63 -1.99 3.96
N ILE A 336 -2.51 -1.70 3.29
CA ILE A 336 -1.31 -1.14 3.94
C ILE A 336 -1.51 0.25 4.57
N PHE A 337 -2.61 0.91 4.22
CA PHE A 337 -2.97 2.24 4.75
C PHE A 337 -4.23 2.21 5.61
N ASP A 338 -4.85 1.04 5.78
CA ASP A 338 -6.00 0.85 6.65
C ASP A 338 -5.51 0.67 8.10
N LEU A 339 -5.00 1.77 8.66
CA LEU A 339 -4.44 1.85 9.99
C LEU A 339 -5.41 2.62 10.89
N GLY A 340 -5.93 1.94 11.91
CA GLY A 340 -6.81 2.54 12.92
C GLY A 340 -6.06 3.42 13.91
N MET A 341 -4.73 3.41 13.92
CA MET A 341 -3.93 4.29 14.77
C MET A 341 -2.73 4.92 14.03
N ARG A 342 -2.39 6.15 14.42
CA ARG A 342 -1.24 6.92 13.92
C ARG A 342 -0.56 7.67 15.05
N PHE A 343 0.72 8.02 14.87
CA PHE A 343 1.55 8.65 15.89
C PHE A 343 2.21 9.90 15.34
N HIS A 344 1.87 11.06 15.89
CA HIS A 344 2.38 12.35 15.45
C HIS A 344 2.34 13.37 16.59
N ASP A 345 3.33 14.25 16.68
CA ASP A 345 3.31 15.36 17.64
C ASP A 345 2.28 16.42 17.18
N ILE A 346 1.09 16.41 17.77
CA ILE A 346 -0.01 17.31 17.38
C ILE A 346 -0.06 18.57 18.23
N ASP A 347 0.60 18.60 19.38
CA ASP A 347 0.59 19.76 20.28
C ASP A 347 1.91 20.53 20.36
N GLY A 348 2.98 19.96 19.81
CA GLY A 348 4.28 20.57 19.60
C GLY A 348 5.20 20.49 20.80
N ASP A 349 5.05 19.46 21.64
CA ASP A 349 5.91 19.24 22.81
C ASP A 349 7.13 18.35 22.53
N GLY A 350 7.31 17.94 21.28
CA GLY A 350 8.37 17.07 20.80
C GLY A 350 8.08 15.59 20.96
N ARG A 351 6.92 15.20 21.51
CA ARG A 351 6.53 13.80 21.69
C ARG A 351 5.39 13.45 20.74
N ALA A 352 5.47 12.25 20.18
CA ALA A 352 4.42 11.73 19.33
C ALA A 352 3.17 11.37 20.14
N ASP A 353 2.03 11.89 19.70
CA ASP A 353 0.71 11.65 20.27
C ASP A 353 -0.01 10.52 19.52
N ALA A 354 -0.88 9.79 20.22
CA ALA A 354 -1.62 8.68 19.65
C ALA A 354 -2.97 9.13 19.09
N LEU A 355 -3.20 8.91 17.80
CA LEU A 355 -4.41 9.26 17.07
C LEU A 355 -5.17 8.00 16.69
N CYS A 356 -6.40 7.85 17.17
CA CYS A 356 -7.29 6.74 16.83
C CYS A 356 -8.31 7.15 15.78
N ILE A 357 -8.32 6.43 14.66
CA ILE A 357 -9.14 6.69 13.48
C ILE A 357 -10.24 5.62 13.41
N GLU A 358 -11.47 6.02 13.68
CA GLU A 358 -12.64 5.16 13.57
C GLU A 358 -13.00 4.92 12.09
N LYS A 359 -13.64 3.78 11.79
CA LYS A 359 -14.11 3.43 10.43
C LYS A 359 -15.02 4.50 9.78
N ASN A 360 -15.69 5.33 10.58
CA ASN A 360 -16.56 6.41 10.12
C ASN A 360 -15.80 7.71 9.78
N GLY A 361 -14.48 7.77 10.01
CA GLY A 361 -13.63 8.94 9.80
C GLY A 361 -13.40 9.79 11.05
N ARG A 362 -14.08 9.50 12.17
CA ARG A 362 -13.88 10.20 13.43
C ARG A 362 -12.49 9.89 13.98
N ILE A 363 -11.78 10.94 14.38
CA ILE A 363 -10.46 10.87 14.98
C ILE A 363 -10.57 11.29 16.44
N THR A 364 -10.16 10.40 17.33
CA THR A 364 -9.91 10.70 18.75
C THR A 364 -8.43 10.56 19.05
N GLY A 365 -7.94 11.05 20.21
CA GLY A 365 -6.53 10.88 20.52
C GLY A 365 -6.14 11.09 21.98
N TRP A 366 -4.88 10.74 22.25
CA TRP A 366 -4.21 10.90 23.53
C TRP A 366 -2.91 11.67 23.33
N LEU A 367 -2.72 12.73 24.11
CA LEU A 367 -1.45 13.44 24.15
C LEU A 367 -0.45 12.67 24.99
N ASN A 368 0.76 12.47 24.47
CA ASN A 368 1.84 11.78 25.14
C ASN A 368 2.69 12.76 25.93
N LYS A 369 2.19 13.16 27.10
CA LYS A 369 2.90 14.08 27.99
C LYS A 369 4.00 13.35 28.77
N ALA A 370 4.99 14.12 29.20
CA ALA A 370 6.08 13.61 30.03
C ALA A 370 5.61 12.93 31.34
N ASN A 371 4.42 13.28 31.83
CA ASN A 371 3.78 12.70 33.01
C ASN A 371 2.74 11.60 32.71
N GLY A 372 2.51 11.25 31.44
CA GLY A 372 1.60 10.18 31.03
C GLY A 372 0.68 10.57 29.87
N LEU A 373 -0.16 9.61 29.45
CA LEU A 373 -1.16 9.85 28.41
C LEU A 373 -2.34 10.70 28.93
N GLU A 374 -2.71 11.72 28.18
CA GLU A 374 -3.89 12.54 28.42
C GLU A 374 -4.90 12.33 27.28
N ASN A 375 -6.08 11.76 27.58
CA ASN A 375 -7.15 11.63 26.58
C ASN A 375 -7.76 13.02 26.31
N VAL A 376 -7.68 13.47 25.05
CA VAL A 376 -8.19 14.78 24.62
C VAL A 376 -9.49 14.69 23.82
N GLY A 377 -10.08 13.49 23.74
CA GLY A 377 -11.33 13.26 23.03
C GLY A 377 -11.16 13.44 21.52
N GLN A 378 -12.13 14.09 20.88
CA GLN A 378 -12.20 14.20 19.43
C GLN A 378 -11.29 15.29 18.87
N ILE A 379 -10.49 14.94 17.87
CA ILE A 379 -9.59 15.83 17.15
C ILE A 379 -10.18 16.24 15.80
N LYS A 380 -10.83 15.35 15.02
CA LYS A 380 -11.57 15.73 13.80
C LYS A 380 -12.44 14.58 13.28
N ASP A 381 -13.10 14.78 12.13
CA ASP A 381 -13.84 13.77 11.37
C ASP A 381 -13.45 13.91 9.88
N ARG A 382 -12.89 12.86 9.24
CA ARG A 382 -12.69 12.65 7.78
C ARG A 382 -11.86 11.37 7.45
N ALA A 383 -12.01 10.86 6.22
CA ALA A 383 -11.22 9.74 5.65
C ALA A 383 -10.05 10.22 4.75
N ASN A 384 -9.08 9.35 4.42
CA ASN A 384 -7.85 9.61 3.62
C ASN A 384 -6.91 10.69 4.20
N ILE A 385 -6.71 10.65 5.51
CA ILE A 385 -5.89 11.62 6.23
C ILE A 385 -4.44 11.13 6.37
N ARG A 386 -3.49 12.04 6.22
CA ARG A 386 -2.10 11.95 6.67
C ARG A 386 -1.84 13.09 7.67
N PHE A 387 -0.77 12.96 8.44
CA PHE A 387 -0.29 14.02 9.32
C PHE A 387 1.20 14.21 9.08
N ALA A 388 1.62 15.46 8.96
CA ALA A 388 3.02 15.84 8.85
C ALA A 388 3.14 17.34 9.16
N ASP A 389 4.27 17.77 9.71
CA ASP A 389 4.59 19.20 9.85
C ASP A 389 5.13 19.72 8.50
N VAL A 390 4.25 20.29 7.68
CA VAL A 390 4.60 20.72 6.30
C VAL A 390 5.13 22.16 6.24
N GLU A 391 5.01 22.87 7.35
CA GLU A 391 5.32 24.28 7.52
C GLU A 391 6.45 24.53 8.52
N ALA A 392 6.99 23.47 9.13
CA ALA A 392 8.00 23.50 10.18
C ALA A 392 7.55 24.31 11.40
N SER A 393 6.27 24.18 11.79
CA SER A 393 5.73 24.84 12.99
C SER A 393 6.07 24.12 14.29
N GLY A 394 6.62 22.90 14.19
CA GLY A 394 6.79 21.96 15.29
C GLY A 394 5.50 21.21 15.63
N ARG A 395 4.40 21.35 14.87
CA ARG A 395 3.16 20.59 15.05
C ARG A 395 2.78 19.91 13.76
N ALA A 396 2.27 18.70 13.85
CA ALA A 396 1.74 18.02 12.69
C ALA A 396 0.44 18.67 12.19
N ASP A 397 0.41 19.00 10.91
CA ASP A 397 -0.77 19.44 10.17
C ASP A 397 -1.60 18.25 9.70
N LEU A 398 -2.88 18.49 9.41
CA LEU A 398 -3.77 17.47 8.87
C LEU A 398 -3.84 17.58 7.35
N LEU A 399 -3.44 16.52 6.67
CA LEU A 399 -3.36 16.44 5.22
C LEU A 399 -4.44 15.50 4.69
N HIS A 400 -5.32 15.98 3.82
CA HIS A 400 -6.26 15.12 3.11
C HIS A 400 -5.72 14.80 1.71
N VAL A 401 -5.46 13.52 1.45
CA VAL A 401 -4.90 13.07 0.17
C VAL A 401 -6.02 12.57 -0.73
N ASP A 402 -6.18 13.21 -1.89
CA ASP A 402 -7.07 12.74 -2.93
C ASP A 402 -6.52 11.44 -3.51
N LYS A 403 -7.30 10.37 -3.41
CA LYS A 403 -6.88 9.01 -3.78
C LYS A 403 -6.63 8.79 -5.29
N TYR A 404 -7.07 9.70 -6.17
CA TYR A 404 -6.95 9.55 -7.63
C TYR A 404 -5.84 10.38 -8.20
N THR A 405 -5.76 11.61 -7.72
CA THR A 405 -4.82 12.60 -8.19
C THR A 405 -3.60 12.64 -7.30
N GLY A 406 -3.65 12.13 -6.07
CA GLY A 406 -2.60 12.35 -5.08
C GLY A 406 -2.53 13.80 -4.58
N ALA A 407 -3.47 14.67 -4.98
CA ALA A 407 -3.51 16.05 -4.53
C ALA A 407 -3.73 16.12 -3.02
N VAL A 408 -3.05 17.04 -2.34
CA VAL A 408 -3.08 17.16 -0.88
C VAL A 408 -3.71 18.49 -0.48
N ASP A 409 -4.87 18.42 0.16
CA ASP A 409 -5.48 19.54 0.87
C ASP A 409 -4.86 19.64 2.28
N ASP A 410 -4.27 20.79 2.59
CA ASP A 410 -3.66 21.09 3.88
C ASP A 410 -4.64 21.80 4.84
N PHE A 411 -4.66 21.34 6.09
CA PHE A 411 -5.37 21.94 7.20
C PHE A 411 -4.39 22.23 8.35
N THR A 412 -3.99 23.49 8.45
CA THR A 412 -3.02 23.97 9.42
C THR A 412 -3.51 23.83 10.86
N ASN A 413 -2.66 23.26 11.71
CA ASN A 413 -2.84 23.04 13.14
C ASN A 413 -2.41 24.26 13.97
N ASN A 414 -3.41 25.00 14.45
CA ASN A 414 -3.24 26.21 15.26
C ASN A 414 -3.11 25.93 16.77
N GLY A 415 -2.93 24.66 17.12
CA GLY A 415 -2.73 24.14 18.47
C GLY A 415 -4.01 23.65 19.15
N HIS A 416 -3.84 23.19 20.39
CA HIS A 416 -4.90 22.69 21.28
C HIS A 416 -5.84 23.83 21.72
N LYS A 417 -6.74 24.21 20.82
CA LYS A 417 -7.75 25.26 20.97
C LYS A 417 -9.05 24.74 20.39
N ALA A 418 -10.06 24.56 21.23
CA ALA A 418 -11.32 23.96 20.82
C ALA A 418 -11.99 24.77 19.68
N GLN A 419 -12.35 24.09 18.59
CA GLN A 419 -13.00 24.69 17.43
C GLN A 419 -13.94 23.68 16.74
N GLY A 420 -15.23 24.03 16.61
CA GLY A 420 -16.18 23.26 15.78
C GLY A 420 -16.36 21.79 16.18
N GLY A 421 -16.31 21.48 17.48
CA GLY A 421 -16.42 20.10 17.99
C GLY A 421 -15.10 19.32 18.00
N SER A 422 -14.00 19.94 17.57
CA SER A 422 -12.63 19.44 17.77
C SER A 422 -11.99 20.09 18.99
N SER A 423 -11.13 19.35 19.69
CA SER A 423 -10.22 19.89 20.73
C SER A 423 -9.08 20.74 20.14
N PHE A 424 -8.81 20.65 18.82
CA PHE A 424 -7.77 21.38 18.10
C PHE A 424 -8.34 22.34 17.06
N SER A 425 -7.62 23.44 16.81
CA SER A 425 -8.04 24.43 15.82
C SER A 425 -7.37 24.16 14.47
N LEU A 426 -8.17 23.77 13.48
CA LEU A 426 -7.70 23.38 12.14
C LEU A 426 -8.26 24.32 11.07
N THR A 427 -7.38 25.04 10.39
CA THR A 427 -7.78 26.01 9.35
C THR A 427 -7.45 25.46 7.97
N LYS A 428 -8.45 25.34 7.08
CA LYS A 428 -8.21 24.89 5.69
C LYS A 428 -7.35 25.92 4.97
N ARG A 429 -6.17 25.52 4.54
CA ARG A 429 -5.24 26.35 3.75
C ARG A 429 -5.47 26.19 2.25
N GLY A 430 -5.98 25.02 1.84
CA GLY A 430 -6.22 24.67 0.44
C GLY A 430 -5.21 23.65 -0.07
N MET A 431 -5.16 23.47 -1.38
CA MET A 431 -4.33 22.44 -2.01
C MET A 431 -2.85 22.84 -1.97
N LEU A 432 -2.05 22.10 -1.20
CA LEU A 432 -0.61 22.29 -1.06
C LEU A 432 0.16 21.62 -2.21
N TYR A 433 -0.36 20.48 -2.68
CA TYR A 433 0.26 19.64 -3.70
C TYR A 433 -0.75 19.19 -4.75
N ASN A 434 -0.37 19.29 -6.02
CA ASN A 434 -1.09 18.73 -7.16
C ASN A 434 -0.05 18.14 -8.14
N PRO A 435 0.11 16.81 -8.22
CA PRO A 435 1.14 16.22 -9.09
C PRO A 435 0.90 16.51 -10.57
N ILE A 436 -0.34 16.83 -10.98
CA ILE A 436 -0.70 17.10 -12.37
C ILE A 436 -0.23 18.50 -12.84
N GLU A 437 0.02 19.46 -11.95
CA GLU A 437 0.49 20.82 -12.28
C GLU A 437 2.02 21.01 -12.15
N SER A 438 2.76 19.96 -11.77
CA SER A 438 4.19 20.01 -11.47
C SER A 438 5.12 20.26 -12.68
N LEU A 439 4.58 20.53 -13.87
CA LEU A 439 5.33 20.87 -15.08
C LEU A 439 5.71 22.37 -15.18
N SER A 440 5.44 23.19 -14.16
CA SER A 440 5.90 24.59 -14.09
C SER A 440 7.09 24.79 -13.13
N PRO A 441 8.02 25.72 -13.41
CA PRO A 441 9.20 25.96 -12.56
C PRO A 441 8.87 26.38 -11.12
N GLU A 442 7.71 27.00 -10.87
CA GLU A 442 7.24 27.35 -9.53
C GLU A 442 6.72 26.14 -8.74
N GLY A 443 6.26 25.08 -9.42
CA GLY A 443 5.87 23.82 -8.82
C GLY A 443 7.05 23.04 -8.24
N ALA A 444 8.21 23.04 -8.92
CA ALA A 444 9.38 22.24 -8.54
C ALA A 444 10.00 22.61 -7.17
N SER A 445 9.85 23.87 -6.71
CA SER A 445 10.34 24.33 -5.40
C SER A 445 9.48 23.80 -4.23
N LYS A 446 8.17 23.66 -4.44
CA LYS A 446 7.24 23.09 -3.44
C LYS A 446 7.34 21.56 -3.36
N VAL A 447 7.74 20.91 -4.45
CA VAL A 447 7.89 19.46 -4.57
C VAL A 447 9.00 18.92 -3.64
N ALA A 448 10.10 19.64 -3.44
CA ALA A 448 11.24 19.14 -2.65
C ALA A 448 10.93 18.87 -1.15
N LYS A 449 9.91 19.48 -0.56
CA LYS A 449 9.49 19.24 0.84
C LYS A 449 8.43 18.14 1.01
N VAL A 450 7.71 17.80 -0.06
CA VAL A 450 6.66 16.76 -0.04
C VAL A 450 7.19 15.43 -0.59
N VAL A 451 8.26 15.45 -1.38
CA VAL A 451 8.90 14.26 -1.94
C VAL A 451 9.57 13.38 -0.87
N GLU A 452 9.96 13.92 0.29
CA GLU A 452 10.36 13.09 1.45
C GLU A 452 9.20 12.21 1.98
N ALA A 453 7.95 12.52 1.63
CA ALA A 453 6.78 11.70 1.93
C ALA A 453 6.25 10.88 0.72
N SER A 454 6.76 11.08 -0.50
CA SER A 454 6.39 10.29 -1.69
C SER A 454 7.28 10.56 -2.90
N SER A 455 8.20 9.64 -3.23
CA SER A 455 8.52 9.35 -4.64
C SER A 455 9.26 8.03 -4.83
N GLU A 456 8.76 7.26 -5.79
CA GLU A 456 9.28 6.00 -6.32
C GLU A 456 10.59 6.20 -7.10
N MET A 457 11.46 5.18 -7.10
CA MET A 457 12.44 4.97 -8.17
C MET A 457 11.95 3.89 -9.14
N VAL A 458 12.20 4.16 -10.42
CA VAL A 458 11.93 3.32 -11.59
C VAL A 458 12.81 2.07 -11.53
N ASP A 459 12.20 0.89 -11.41
CA ASP A 459 12.91 -0.39 -11.59
C ASP A 459 13.26 -0.56 -13.08
N SER A 460 14.55 -0.63 -13.38
CA SER A 460 15.05 -1.11 -14.67
C SER A 460 15.15 -2.63 -14.66
N GLU A 461 14.44 -3.29 -15.58
CA GLU A 461 14.46 -4.74 -15.79
C GLU A 461 15.84 -5.22 -16.25
N VAL A 462 16.39 -6.25 -15.59
CA VAL A 462 17.39 -7.13 -16.17
C VAL A 462 16.80 -8.53 -16.23
N GLY A 463 16.70 -9.06 -17.45
CA GLY A 463 16.09 -10.33 -17.78
C GLY A 463 16.90 -11.56 -17.36
N SER A 464 16.13 -12.62 -17.06
CA SER A 464 16.41 -14.06 -17.05
C SER A 464 17.86 -14.58 -17.08
N SER A 465 18.18 -15.47 -16.14
CA SER A 465 18.69 -16.81 -16.46
C SER A 465 18.45 -17.80 -15.31
N THR A 466 18.41 -19.06 -15.68
CA THR A 466 17.93 -20.25 -14.96
C THR A 466 18.96 -20.93 -14.05
N SER A 467 18.45 -21.72 -13.10
CA SER A 467 18.97 -22.97 -12.49
C SER A 467 19.72 -22.94 -11.14
N SER A 468 19.12 -23.67 -10.19
CA SER A 468 19.67 -24.69 -9.27
C SER A 468 20.81 -24.38 -8.26
N ASP A 469 20.48 -24.71 -7.01
CA ASP A 469 21.29 -25.35 -5.95
C ASP A 469 22.36 -24.58 -5.14
N VAL A 470 22.05 -24.49 -3.83
CA VAL A 470 22.86 -24.93 -2.66
C VAL A 470 24.09 -24.11 -2.18
N LEU A 471 23.97 -23.69 -0.89
CA LEU A 471 24.97 -23.46 0.18
C LEU A 471 26.05 -22.33 0.10
N GLU A 472 25.97 -21.48 1.13
CA GLU A 472 27.02 -20.94 2.01
C GLU A 472 28.06 -19.89 1.54
N THR A 473 28.27 -18.94 2.46
CA THR A 473 29.42 -18.04 2.71
C THR A 473 29.47 -16.63 2.11
N THR A 474 29.82 -15.72 3.03
CA THR A 474 30.05 -14.28 2.98
C THR A 474 31.27 -13.89 2.13
N SER A 475 31.18 -12.81 1.35
CA SER A 475 32.16 -11.70 1.24
C SER A 475 31.97 -10.88 -0.05
N SER A 476 31.99 -9.55 0.11
CA SER A 476 32.47 -8.53 -0.83
C SER A 476 31.94 -8.49 -2.28
N MET A 477 31.16 -7.44 -2.58
CA MET A 477 31.20 -6.81 -3.92
C MET A 477 31.53 -5.33 -3.77
N LEU A 478 32.83 -5.03 -3.91
CA LEU A 478 33.31 -3.83 -4.57
C LEU A 478 33.17 -4.10 -6.07
N ASP A 479 32.42 -3.27 -6.80
CA ASP A 479 32.83 -2.93 -8.16
C ASP A 479 32.21 -1.61 -8.64
N SER A 480 33.10 -0.81 -9.19
CA SER A 480 32.89 0.48 -9.84
C SER A 480 32.07 0.35 -11.12
N VAL A 481 31.08 1.22 -11.31
CA VAL A 481 30.44 1.41 -12.62
C VAL A 481 30.61 2.87 -13.06
N SER A 482 31.39 3.05 -14.13
CA SER A 482 31.57 4.32 -14.83
C SER A 482 30.35 4.63 -15.70
N PHE A 483 29.78 5.83 -15.59
CA PHE A 483 28.77 6.31 -16.54
C PHE A 483 29.44 7.06 -17.70
N ARG A 484 29.25 6.56 -18.93
CA ARG A 484 29.46 7.34 -20.16
C ARG A 484 28.26 8.25 -20.41
N ARG A 485 28.57 9.46 -20.90
CA ARG A 485 27.67 10.54 -21.30
C ARG A 485 26.92 10.22 -22.60
N ASP A 486 25.66 10.67 -22.66
CA ASP A 486 25.01 11.40 -23.76
C ASP A 486 23.78 12.11 -23.14
N ALA A 487 23.73 13.42 -22.87
CA ALA A 487 23.78 14.62 -23.72
C ALA A 487 22.44 14.98 -24.40
N SER A 488 21.61 15.78 -23.69
CA SER A 488 20.76 16.91 -24.13
C SER A 488 19.57 17.02 -23.15
N SER A 489 19.23 18.13 -22.50
CA SER A 489 19.41 19.54 -22.82
C SER A 489 19.09 20.43 -21.58
N PHE A 490 19.66 21.64 -21.62
CA PHE A 490 19.39 22.85 -20.82
C PHE A 490 20.19 23.16 -19.53
N ILE A 491 20.92 24.26 -19.71
CA ILE A 491 21.88 24.99 -18.89
C ILE A 491 21.17 26.14 -18.16
N ARG A 492 21.37 26.28 -16.85
CA ARG A 492 21.87 27.47 -16.09
C ARG A 492 21.31 27.49 -14.67
N TYR A 493 22.18 27.15 -13.72
CA TYR A 493 22.09 27.62 -12.34
C TYR A 493 22.25 29.16 -12.31
N LYS A 494 21.41 29.84 -11.53
CA LYS A 494 21.75 31.14 -10.93
C LYS A 494 21.48 31.04 -9.43
N ALA A 495 22.56 31.14 -8.68
CA ALA A 495 22.57 31.29 -7.24
C ALA A 495 21.93 32.62 -6.82
N ALA A 496 21.19 32.61 -5.71
CA ALA A 496 20.90 33.80 -4.92
C ALA A 496 20.66 33.40 -3.46
N LEU A 497 21.73 33.32 -2.68
CA LEU A 497 21.68 33.59 -1.24
C LEU A 497 23.03 34.17 -0.82
N LEU A 498 22.99 35.41 -0.33
CA LEU A 498 23.76 35.99 0.77
C LEU A 498 23.93 37.50 0.55
N GLY A 499 23.03 38.26 1.17
CA GLY A 499 23.34 39.62 1.57
C GLY A 499 24.27 39.55 2.78
N TYR A 500 25.55 39.89 2.59
CA TYR A 500 26.38 40.39 3.67
C TYR A 500 27.35 41.44 3.10
N ASN A 501 27.45 42.55 3.83
CA ASN A 501 28.03 43.82 3.41
C ASN A 501 29.56 43.79 3.23
N HIS A 502 29.98 44.49 2.17
CA HIS A 502 31.24 45.24 1.95
C HIS A 502 32.51 44.93 2.76
N ARG A 503 33.61 44.63 2.03
CA ARG A 503 34.80 45.51 1.88
C ARG A 503 35.65 45.09 0.67
N ARG A 504 36.11 46.08 -0.11
CA ARG A 504 36.97 45.98 -1.31
C ARG A 504 38.45 45.98 -0.94
N SER A 505 39.24 45.15 -1.63
CA SER A 505 40.58 45.38 -2.21
C SER A 505 41.19 43.99 -2.49
N GLY A 506 41.81 43.60 -3.59
CA GLY A 506 42.32 44.20 -4.82
C GLY A 506 43.33 43.20 -5.45
N ALA A 507 43.60 43.34 -6.75
CA ALA A 507 44.74 42.79 -7.53
C ALA A 507 44.69 41.36 -8.15
N ASN A 508 44.55 41.36 -9.48
CA ASN A 508 45.28 40.67 -10.57
C ASN A 508 46.02 39.33 -10.33
N VAL A 509 45.92 38.39 -11.30
CA VAL A 509 46.95 38.04 -12.33
C VAL A 509 46.69 36.66 -13.00
N THR A 510 46.59 36.70 -14.33
CA THR A 510 46.88 35.74 -15.45
C THR A 510 46.72 34.20 -15.38
N ASN A 511 45.92 33.71 -16.34
CA ASN A 511 46.25 32.72 -17.41
C ASN A 511 47.43 31.74 -17.23
N THR A 512 47.17 30.43 -17.39
CA THR A 512 47.84 29.59 -18.40
C THR A 512 47.17 28.22 -18.57
N SER A 513 47.10 27.83 -19.83
CA SER A 513 46.57 26.60 -20.42
C SER A 513 47.58 25.45 -20.37
N LYS A 514 47.09 24.20 -20.40
CA LYS A 514 47.59 23.15 -21.31
C LYS A 514 46.71 21.89 -21.29
N LEU A 515 46.12 21.64 -22.45
CA LEU A 515 45.53 20.40 -22.92
C LEU A 515 46.68 19.49 -23.42
N ALA A 516 46.66 18.20 -23.10
CA ALA A 516 47.45 17.21 -23.82
C ALA A 516 46.63 15.92 -23.98
N ILE A 517 46.34 15.62 -25.24
CA ILE A 517 45.71 14.41 -25.77
C ILE A 517 46.84 13.42 -26.06
N LEU A 518 46.71 12.15 -25.67
CA LEU A 518 47.40 11.02 -26.31
C LEU A 518 46.45 9.81 -26.40
N ALA A 519 46.46 9.23 -27.60
CA ALA A 519 45.61 8.16 -28.11
C ALA A 519 46.11 6.74 -27.68
N PRO A 520 45.33 5.67 -27.91
CA PRO A 520 45.51 4.37 -27.26
C PRO A 520 46.37 3.41 -28.07
N ARG A 521 47.00 2.42 -27.40
CA ARG A 521 47.37 1.13 -27.99
C ARG A 521 47.35 0.00 -26.95
N ASN A 522 46.67 -1.07 -27.36
CA ASN A 522 46.65 -2.47 -26.94
C ASN A 522 46.10 -2.83 -25.56
#